data_AF-A0A139PBW3-F1
#
_entry.id   AF-A0A139PBW3-F1
#
_cell.length_a   1.000
_cell.length_b   1.000
_cell.length_c   1.000
_cell.angle_alpha   90.00
_cell.angle_beta   90.00
_cell.angle_gamma   90.00
#
_symmetry.space_group_name_H-M   'P 1'
#
loop_
_entity.id
_entity.type
_entity.pdbx_description
1 polymer ?
#
loop_
_entity_poly.entity_id
_entity_poly.type
_entity_poly.pdbx_seq_one_letter_code
_entity_poly.pdbx_strand_id
1 'polypeptide(L)'
;METPAPGYKWNNLGGLYQSFYETYGGLSLAEQAEQLKAAAGQVCTWLATLSDQEFFEPEQRAWATTKARWPLWKWVHINTVAPFTNFRTQIRKWKRLTLN
;
A
#
# COMPACT_ATOMS: atom_id res chain seq x y z
N MET A 1 9.22 13.39 -8.80
CA MET A 1 8.75 12.26 -7.98
C MET A 1 8.05 11.30 -8.92
N GLU A 2 8.63 10.13 -9.18
CA GLU A 2 8.03 9.13 -10.08
C GLU A 2 7.15 8.18 -9.26
N THR A 3 5.91 7.97 -9.70
CA THR A 3 5.01 6.96 -9.15
C THR A 3 4.92 5.79 -10.13
N PRO A 4 4.94 4.52 -9.67
CA PRO A 4 4.86 4.08 -8.26
C PRO A 4 6.17 4.16 -7.47
N ALA A 5 7.33 4.13 -8.12
CA ALA A 5 8.66 4.30 -7.53
C ALA A 5 9.67 4.66 -8.64
N PRO A 6 10.84 5.25 -8.32
CA PRO A 6 11.88 5.53 -9.30
C PRO A 6 12.27 4.27 -10.08
N GLY A 7 12.26 4.34 -11.41
CA GLY A 7 12.59 3.20 -12.28
C GLY A 7 11.47 2.17 -12.48
N TYR A 8 10.29 2.35 -11.86
CA TYR A 8 9.13 1.47 -12.04
C TYR A 8 7.97 2.19 -12.72
N LYS A 9 7.15 1.43 -13.46
CA LYS A 9 5.99 1.95 -14.20
C LYS A 9 4.72 1.19 -13.84
N TRP A 10 3.58 1.88 -13.86
CA TRP A 10 2.27 1.29 -13.57
C TRP A 10 1.88 0.14 -14.51
N ASN A 11 2.42 0.09 -15.73
CA ASN A 11 2.18 -0.99 -16.68
C ASN A 11 3.15 -2.18 -16.50
N ASN A 12 4.09 -2.12 -15.56
CA ASN A 12 5.02 -3.20 -15.24
C ASN A 12 5.26 -3.29 -13.72
N LEU A 13 4.20 -3.62 -12.99
CA LEU A 13 4.27 -3.76 -11.52
C LEU A 13 4.95 -5.06 -11.07
N GLY A 14 5.12 -6.04 -11.96
CA GLY A 14 5.76 -7.32 -11.60
C GLY A 14 7.17 -7.14 -11.03
N GLY A 15 7.99 -6.29 -11.66
CA GLY A 15 9.32 -5.96 -11.14
C GLY A 15 9.29 -5.22 -9.81
N LEU A 16 8.28 -4.38 -9.59
CA LEU A 16 8.10 -3.69 -8.31
C LEU A 16 7.73 -4.68 -7.20
N TYR A 17 6.82 -5.61 -7.48
CA TYR A 17 6.47 -6.68 -6.52
C TYR A 17 7.68 -7.55 -6.17
N GLN A 18 8.51 -7.86 -7.18
CA GLN A 18 9.74 -8.61 -6.97
C GLN A 18 10.70 -7.90 -6.01
N SER A 19 10.88 -6.58 -6.17
CA SER A 19 11.71 -5.80 -5.23
C SER A 19 11.18 -5.81 -3.79
N PHE A 20 9.86 -5.93 -3.58
CA PHE A 20 9.31 -6.07 -2.23
C PHE A 20 9.72 -7.40 -1.59
N TYR A 21 9.72 -8.50 -2.36
CA TYR A 21 10.19 -9.79 -1.86
C TYR A 21 11.69 -9.78 -1.55
N GLU A 22 12.50 -9.12 -2.38
CA GLU A 22 13.94 -8.99 -2.14
C GLU A 22 14.25 -8.13 -0.91
N THR A 23 13.47 -7.06 -0.70
CA THR A 23 13.70 -6.12 0.40
C THR A 23 13.24 -6.69 1.75
N TYR A 24 12.06 -7.32 1.79
CA TYR A 24 11.42 -7.71 3.05
C TYR A 24 11.35 -9.22 3.29
N GLY A 25 11.59 -10.05 2.26
CA GLY A 25 11.41 -11.50 2.33
C GLY A 25 12.44 -12.23 3.20
N GLY A 26 13.58 -11.61 3.49
CA GLY A 26 14.59 -12.13 4.42
C GLY A 26 14.23 -11.96 5.91
N LEU A 27 13.22 -11.16 6.22
CA LEU A 27 12.77 -10.91 7.59
C LEU A 27 11.87 -12.04 8.10
N SER A 28 11.89 -12.28 9.40
CA SER A 28 10.93 -13.17 10.05
C SER A 28 9.50 -12.62 9.94
N LEU A 29 8.50 -13.51 10.07
CA LEU A 29 7.09 -13.09 10.07
C LEU A 29 6.76 -12.10 11.19
N ALA A 30 7.42 -12.21 12.35
CA ALA A 30 7.24 -11.31 13.47
C ALA A 30 7.73 -9.89 13.12
N GLU A 31 8.93 -9.77 12.55
CA GLU A 31 9.49 -8.49 12.10
C GLU A 31 8.64 -7.86 10.99
N GLN A 32 8.21 -8.65 9.99
CA GLN A 32 7.33 -8.15 8.93
C GLN A 32 5.99 -7.65 9.49
N ALA A 33 5.40 -8.36 10.45
CA ALA A 33 4.14 -7.96 11.07
C ALA A 33 4.28 -6.68 11.91
N GLU A 34 5.39 -6.54 12.65
CA GLU A 34 5.69 -5.34 13.42
C GLU A 34 5.89 -4.12 12.51
N GLN A 35 6.69 -4.26 11.44
CA GLN A 35 6.89 -3.17 10.48
C GLN A 35 5.59 -2.76 9.79
N LEU A 36 4.76 -3.72 9.38
CA LEU A 36 3.46 -3.42 8.78
C LEU A 36 2.53 -2.69 9.76
N LYS A 37 2.52 -3.11 11.04
CA LYS A 37 1.75 -2.45 12.10
C LYS A 37 2.22 -1.00 12.32
N ALA A 38 3.53 -0.79 12.36
CA ALA A 38 4.11 0.54 12.50
C ALA A 38 3.77 1.44 11.29
N ALA A 39 3.92 0.92 10.07
CA ALA A 39 3.58 1.64 8.84
C ALA A 39 2.09 2.00 8.77
N ALA A 40 1.19 1.07 9.14
CA ALA A 40 -0.24 1.34 9.22
C ALA A 40 -0.55 2.43 10.27
N GLY A 41 0.14 2.40 11.42
CA GLY A 41 0.05 3.45 12.43
C GLY A 41 0.47 4.83 11.90
N GLN A 42 1.58 4.89 11.17
CA GLN A 42 2.05 6.13 10.53
C GLN A 42 1.04 6.67 9.51
N VAL A 43 0.40 5.81 8.73
CA VAL A 43 -0.68 6.22 7.82
C VAL A 43 -1.83 6.82 8.61
N CYS A 44 -2.29 6.18 9.70
CA CYS A 44 -3.35 6.73 10.55
C CYS A 44 -2.98 8.09 11.14
N THR A 45 -1.76 8.25 11.66
CA THR A 45 -1.27 9.54 12.17
C THR A 45 -1.23 10.60 11.09
N TRP A 46 -0.72 10.27 9.89
CA TRP A 46 -0.70 11.20 8.77
C TRP A 46 -2.10 11.62 8.35
N LEU A 47 -3.04 10.69 8.23
CA LEU A 47 -4.44 10.99 7.88
C LEU A 47 -5.09 11.95 8.87
N ALA A 48 -4.79 11.82 10.17
CA ALA A 48 -5.30 12.72 11.20
C ALA A 48 -4.79 14.17 11.08
N THR A 49 -3.74 14.42 10.28
CA THR A 49 -3.21 15.77 10.03
C THR A 49 -3.82 16.46 8.80
N LEU A 50 -4.56 15.72 7.97
CA LEU A 50 -5.12 16.24 6.73
C LEU A 50 -6.47 16.93 6.98
N SER A 51 -6.70 18.04 6.29
CA SER A 51 -8.04 18.61 6.18
C SER A 51 -8.96 17.75 5.29
N ASP A 52 -10.27 17.92 5.45
CA ASP A 52 -11.27 17.28 4.58
C ASP A 52 -11.01 17.62 3.11
N GLN A 53 -10.66 18.88 2.82
CA GLN A 53 -10.33 19.31 1.47
C GLN A 53 -9.14 18.51 0.92
N GLU A 54 -8.03 18.46 1.65
CA GLU A 54 -6.84 17.71 1.24
C GLU A 54 -7.13 16.23 0.99
N PHE A 55 -7.99 15.63 1.81
CA PHE A 55 -8.24 14.21 1.78
C PHE A 55 -9.27 13.78 0.71
N PHE A 56 -10.32 14.58 0.54
CA PHE A 56 -11.47 14.23 -0.31
C PHE A 56 -11.46 14.88 -1.69
N GLU A 57 -10.77 16.00 -1.88
CA GLU A 57 -10.70 16.68 -3.17
C GLU A 57 -9.47 16.25 -4.00
N PRO A 58 -9.55 16.30 -5.34
CA PRO A 58 -8.40 16.04 -6.21
C PRO A 58 -7.43 17.23 -6.22
N GLU A 59 -6.23 16.99 -6.77
CA GLU A 59 -5.21 18.03 -7.04
C GLU A 59 -4.60 18.70 -5.79
N GLN A 60 -4.87 18.16 -4.59
CA GLN A 60 -4.37 18.67 -3.32
C GLN A 60 -2.89 18.35 -3.07
N ARG A 61 -2.35 17.33 -3.76
CA ARG A 61 -0.93 16.94 -3.70
C ARG A 61 -0.39 16.65 -5.09
N ALA A 62 0.80 17.16 -5.38
CA ALA A 62 1.44 16.99 -6.69
C ALA A 62 1.62 15.52 -7.09
N TRP A 63 1.99 14.64 -6.15
CA TRP A 63 2.19 13.21 -6.42
C TRP A 63 0.88 12.45 -6.72
N ALA A 64 -0.25 12.95 -6.22
CA ALA A 64 -1.58 12.37 -6.44
C ALA A 64 -2.25 12.90 -7.72
N THR A 65 -1.68 13.97 -8.30
CA THR A 65 -2.18 14.63 -9.52
C THR A 65 -1.72 13.87 -10.77
N THR A 66 -2.18 12.62 -10.90
CA THR A 66 -2.04 11.83 -12.12
C THR A 66 -3.10 12.23 -13.14
N LYS A 67 -3.05 11.68 -14.37
CA LYS A 67 -4.10 11.92 -15.39
C LYS A 67 -5.51 11.59 -14.88
N ALA A 68 -5.64 10.67 -13.93
CA ALA A 68 -6.92 10.27 -13.36
C ALA A 68 -7.43 11.20 -12.25
N ARG A 69 -6.61 12.16 -11.77
CA ARG A 69 -6.94 13.16 -10.74
C ARG A 69 -7.59 12.54 -9.51
N TRP A 70 -6.95 11.52 -8.93
CA TRP A 70 -7.51 10.85 -7.76
C TRP A 70 -7.31 11.69 -6.49
N PRO A 71 -8.34 11.87 -5.65
CA PRO A 71 -8.17 12.38 -4.30
C PRO A 71 -7.35 11.42 -3.44
N LEU A 72 -6.78 11.92 -2.34
CA LEU A 72 -5.87 11.15 -1.50
C LEU A 72 -6.50 9.88 -0.92
N TRP A 73 -7.78 9.94 -0.54
CA TRP A 73 -8.46 8.76 0.02
C TRP A 73 -8.43 7.54 -0.91
N LYS A 74 -8.46 7.74 -2.24
CA LYS A 74 -8.38 6.63 -3.20
C LYS A 74 -7.02 5.96 -3.14
N TRP A 75 -5.95 6.74 -3.11
CA TRP A 75 -4.57 6.24 -2.99
C TRP A 75 -4.36 5.46 -1.70
N VAL A 76 -4.91 5.96 -0.58
CA VAL A 76 -4.86 5.27 0.70
C VAL A 76 -5.66 3.98 0.65
N HIS A 77 -6.88 4.01 0.12
CA HIS A 77 -7.74 2.84 0.00
C HIS A 77 -7.11 1.71 -0.82
N ILE A 78 -6.54 2.02 -2.00
CA ILE A 78 -5.94 1.01 -2.87
C ILE A 78 -4.65 0.40 -2.31
N ASN A 79 -3.99 1.05 -1.35
CA ASN A 79 -2.78 0.54 -0.68
C ASN A 79 -3.04 -0.03 0.72
N THR A 80 -4.27 0.06 1.25
CA THR A 80 -4.60 -0.43 2.60
C THR A 80 -5.84 -1.33 2.57
N VAL A 81 -7.04 -0.75 2.64
CA VAL A 81 -8.32 -1.48 2.77
C VAL A 81 -8.49 -2.54 1.69
N ALA A 82 -8.25 -2.20 0.43
CA ALA A 82 -8.39 -3.13 -0.69
C ALA A 82 -7.39 -4.31 -0.60
N PRO A 83 -6.06 -4.10 -0.51
CA PRO A 83 -5.12 -5.21 -0.39
C PRO A 83 -5.29 -5.99 0.91
N PHE A 84 -5.55 -5.36 2.06
CA PHE A 84 -5.77 -6.10 3.32
C PHE A 84 -6.98 -7.03 3.23
N THR A 85 -8.05 -6.60 2.56
CA THR A 85 -9.22 -7.45 2.31
C THR A 85 -8.87 -8.63 1.40
N ASN A 86 -8.19 -8.35 0.28
CA ASN A 86 -7.85 -9.36 -0.72
C ASN A 86 -6.83 -10.38 -0.19
N PHE A 87 -5.71 -9.92 0.37
CA PHE A 87 -4.65 -10.78 0.88
C PHE A 87 -5.07 -11.57 2.13
N ARG A 88 -6.01 -11.05 2.94
CA ARG A 88 -6.63 -11.84 4.02
C ARG A 88 -7.32 -13.10 3.48
N THR A 89 -8.03 -12.99 2.36
CA THR A 89 -8.66 -14.16 1.74
C THR A 89 -7.62 -15.14 1.21
N GLN A 90 -6.55 -14.64 0.58
CA GLN A 90 -5.47 -15.48 0.06
C GLN A 90 -4.72 -16.22 1.18
N ILE A 91 -4.33 -15.55 2.27
CA ILE A 91 -3.61 -16.20 3.37
C ILE A 91 -4.49 -17.24 4.09
N ARG A 92 -5.81 -16.99 4.21
CA ARG A 92 -6.75 -17.98 4.76
C ARG A 92 -6.84 -19.22 3.87
N LYS A 93 -6.90 -19.04 2.55
CA LYS A 93 -6.88 -20.15 1.59
C LYS A 93 -5.58 -20.93 1.70
N TRP A 94 -4.44 -20.24 1.76
CA TRP A 94 -3.12 -20.87 1.94
C TRP A 94 -3.08 -21.72 3.22
N LYS A 95 -3.44 -21.14 4.38
CA LYS A 95 -3.47 -21.86 5.66
C LYS A 95 -4.30 -23.15 5.59
N ARG A 96 -5.48 -23.10 4.96
CA ARG A 96 -6.34 -24.28 4.79
C ARG A 96 -5.72 -25.36 3.88
N LEU A 97 -4.88 -24.99 2.93
CA LEU A 97 -4.27 -25.94 2.00
C LEU A 97 -2.94 -26.52 2.52
N THR A 98 -2.27 -25.82 3.44
CA THR A 98 -0.91 -26.18 3.89
C THR A 98 -0.82 -26.64 5.33
N LEU A 99 -1.78 -26.25 6.19
CA LEU A 99 -1.79 -26.59 7.62
C LEU A 99 -2.89 -27.59 7.99
N ASN A 100 -3.63 -28.09 6.99
CA ASN A 100 -4.58 -29.19 7.14
C ASN A 100 -3.88 -30.52 6.87
#